data_AF-A0A7S2PRW5-F1
#
_entry.id   AF-A0A7S2PRW5-F1
#
_cell.length_a   1.000
_cell.length_b   1.000
_cell.length_c   1.000
_cell.angle_alpha   90.00
_cell.angle_beta   90.00
_cell.angle_gamma   90.00
#
_symmetry.space_group_name_H-M   'P 1'
#
loop_
_entity.id
_entity.type
_entity.pdbx_description
1 polymer ?
#
loop_
_entity_poly.entity_id
_entity_poly.type
_entity_poly.pdbx_seq_one_letter_code
_entity_poly.pdbx_strand_id
1 'polypeptide(L)'
;DCKKRAAELRDEILFEQPESSYLGECPICCLPLSIDPEYSTIMMCCSKKICNGCFHANEIREMKASLIPSCSFCRQPVQAGDKLEKQRMTRIEANDPAAMSQKGIELDKKGDHQSALTYFTKAAGLGDAEAHYWLSHLYSDGLGVEKDRGKE
;
A
#
# COMPACT_ATOMS: atom_id res chain seq x y z
N ASP A 1 -22.23 -12.50 -36.96
CA ASP A 1 -22.47 -11.07 -37.21
C ASP A 1 -21.39 -10.26 -36.50
N CYS A 2 -20.52 -9.55 -37.24
CA CYS A 2 -19.31 -8.95 -36.69
C CYS A 2 -19.59 -7.87 -35.63
N LYS A 3 -20.72 -7.17 -35.74
CA LYS A 3 -21.14 -6.14 -34.77
C LYS A 3 -21.46 -6.73 -33.41
N LYS A 4 -22.07 -7.92 -33.37
CA LYS A 4 -22.37 -8.63 -32.13
C LYS A 4 -21.08 -9.03 -31.40
N ARG A 5 -20.11 -9.59 -32.13
CA ARG A 5 -18.81 -9.97 -31.54
C ARG A 5 -18.01 -8.76 -31.06
N ALA A 6 -18.09 -7.62 -31.75
CA ALA A 6 -17.44 -6.38 -31.30
C ALA A 6 -18.06 -5.81 -30.01
N ALA A 7 -19.39 -5.93 -29.84
CA ALA A 7 -20.05 -5.56 -28.59
C ALA A 7 -19.67 -6.51 -27.45
N GLU A 8 -19.68 -7.83 -27.70
CA GLU A 8 -19.24 -8.84 -26.72
C GLU A 8 -17.80 -8.63 -26.27
N LEU A 9 -16.86 -8.39 -27.20
CA LEU A 9 -15.46 -8.09 -26.86
C LEU A 9 -15.30 -6.81 -26.03
N ARG A 10 -16.13 -5.79 -26.30
CA ARG A 10 -16.11 -4.55 -25.52
C ARG A 10 -16.62 -4.79 -24.10
N ASP A 11 -17.65 -5.61 -23.93
CA ASP A 11 -18.18 -5.99 -22.63
C ASP A 11 -17.19 -6.88 -21.87
N GLU A 12 -16.54 -7.84 -22.53
CA GLU A 12 -15.44 -8.66 -21.97
C GLU A 12 -14.34 -7.74 -21.40
N ILE A 13 -13.83 -6.79 -22.19
CA ILE A 13 -12.78 -5.85 -21.73
C ILE A 13 -13.23 -4.96 -20.55
N LEU A 14 -14.52 -4.58 -20.48
CA LEU A 14 -15.02 -3.68 -19.45
C LEU A 14 -15.35 -4.39 -18.12
N PHE A 15 -15.76 -5.66 -18.18
CA PHE A 15 -16.31 -6.37 -17.02
C PHE A 15 -15.51 -7.60 -16.59
N GLU A 16 -14.60 -8.11 -17.43
CA GLU A 16 -13.69 -9.16 -17.01
C GLU A 16 -12.68 -8.59 -16.02
N GLN A 17 -12.61 -9.21 -14.84
CA GLN A 17 -11.62 -8.78 -13.85
C GLN A 17 -10.22 -9.07 -14.39
N PRO A 18 -9.31 -8.08 -14.36
CA PRO A 18 -7.95 -8.31 -14.81
C PRO A 18 -7.26 -9.36 -13.93
N GLU A 19 -6.39 -10.17 -14.52
CA GLU A 19 -5.61 -11.19 -13.81
C GLU A 19 -4.67 -10.60 -12.73
N SER A 20 -4.40 -9.29 -12.79
CA SER A 20 -3.55 -8.55 -11.88
C SER A 20 -4.30 -7.38 -11.24
N SER A 21 -4.05 -7.14 -9.96
CA SER A 21 -4.51 -5.92 -9.28
C SER A 21 -3.54 -4.76 -9.49
N TYR A 22 -3.98 -3.53 -9.16
CA TYR A 22 -3.10 -2.34 -9.15
C TYR A 22 -1.93 -2.47 -8.16
N LEU A 23 -2.02 -3.41 -7.20
CA LEU A 23 -0.94 -3.72 -6.27
C LEU A 23 0.16 -4.57 -6.92
N GLY A 24 -0.08 -5.12 -8.11
CA GLY A 24 0.85 -5.96 -8.85
C GLY A 24 1.00 -7.34 -8.21
N GLU A 25 2.18 -7.93 -8.38
CA GLU A 25 2.51 -9.25 -7.86
C GLU A 25 3.35 -9.16 -6.59
N CYS A 26 3.26 -10.19 -5.75
CA CYS A 26 4.13 -10.35 -4.61
C CYS A 26 5.58 -10.53 -5.10
N PRO A 27 6.55 -9.72 -4.66
CA PRO A 27 7.92 -9.77 -5.16
C PRO A 27 8.71 -11.00 -4.69
N ILE A 28 8.08 -11.90 -3.91
CA ILE A 28 8.70 -13.14 -3.41
C ILE A 28 8.19 -14.36 -4.17
N CYS A 29 6.87 -14.49 -4.36
CA CYS A 29 6.28 -15.65 -5.03
C CYS A 29 5.74 -15.37 -6.44
N CYS A 30 5.78 -14.12 -6.90
CA CYS A 30 5.27 -13.70 -8.22
C CYS A 30 3.79 -14.03 -8.45
N LEU A 31 3.00 -14.17 -7.36
CA LEU A 31 1.55 -14.32 -7.46
C LEU A 31 0.89 -12.94 -7.31
N PRO A 32 -0.23 -12.68 -8.01
CA PRO A 32 -0.99 -11.45 -7.86
C PRO A 32 -1.32 -11.15 -6.39
N LEU A 33 -1.09 -9.90 -5.97
CA LEU A 33 -1.51 -9.43 -4.65
C LEU A 33 -3.02 -9.21 -4.65
N SER A 34 -3.68 -9.72 -3.60
CA SER A 34 -5.11 -9.48 -3.37
C SER A 34 -5.38 -7.98 -3.19
N ILE A 35 -6.50 -7.51 -3.75
CA ILE A 35 -7.01 -6.16 -3.51
C ILE A 35 -7.46 -6.00 -2.05
N ASP A 36 -7.87 -7.10 -1.43
CA ASP A 36 -8.24 -7.12 -0.02
C ASP A 36 -6.99 -6.90 0.84
N PRO A 37 -6.95 -5.81 1.63
CA PRO A 37 -5.80 -5.46 2.45
C PRO A 37 -5.48 -6.51 3.52
N GLU A 38 -6.42 -7.39 3.89
CA GLU A 38 -6.21 -8.44 4.90
C GLU A 38 -5.23 -9.54 4.44
N TYR A 39 -4.92 -9.62 3.13
CA TYR A 39 -4.05 -10.66 2.57
C TYR A 39 -2.66 -10.18 2.18
N SER A 40 -2.33 -8.91 2.47
CA SER A 40 -1.02 -8.35 2.21
C SER A 40 -0.47 -7.55 3.39
N THR A 41 0.84 -7.41 3.43
CA THR A 41 1.52 -6.59 4.44
C THR A 41 2.61 -5.77 3.79
N ILE A 42 2.87 -4.58 4.36
CA ILE A 42 3.94 -3.70 3.89
C ILE A 42 5.17 -3.83 4.78
N MET A 43 6.29 -4.02 4.12
CA MET A 43 7.59 -4.10 4.75
C MET A 43 8.22 -2.71 4.80
N MET A 44 8.05 -1.99 5.91
CA MET A 44 8.55 -0.61 6.10
C MET A 44 10.04 -0.44 5.83
N CYS A 45 10.83 -1.51 5.99
CA CYS A 45 12.25 -1.51 5.76
C CYS A 45 12.61 -1.10 4.30
N CYS A 46 11.78 -1.53 3.34
CA CYS A 46 12.00 -1.47 1.90
C CYS A 46 10.78 -0.99 1.11
N SER A 47 9.72 -0.60 1.82
CA SER A 47 8.43 -0.16 1.30
C SER A 47 7.84 -1.12 0.26
N LYS A 48 8.04 -2.43 0.47
CA LYS A 48 7.47 -3.48 -0.40
C LYS A 48 6.24 -4.09 0.22
N LYS A 49 5.16 -4.13 -0.54
CA LYS A 49 3.97 -4.92 -0.21
C LYS A 49 4.22 -6.38 -0.63
N ILE A 50 3.95 -7.32 0.27
CA ILE A 50 4.11 -8.76 0.05
C ILE A 50 2.82 -9.48 0.49
N CYS A 51 2.58 -10.68 -0.03
CA CYS A 51 1.43 -11.46 0.43
C CYS A 51 1.69 -12.04 1.83
N ASN A 52 0.61 -12.21 2.60
CA ASN A 52 0.70 -12.75 3.95
C ASN A 52 1.20 -14.21 3.99
N GLY A 53 1.01 -14.97 2.91
CA GLY A 53 1.62 -16.30 2.76
C GLY A 53 3.15 -16.26 2.80
N CYS A 54 3.78 -15.35 2.03
CA CYS A 54 5.23 -15.18 2.05
C CYS A 54 5.74 -14.59 3.36
N PHE A 55 4.97 -13.70 3.99
CA PHE A 55 5.29 -13.19 5.32
C PHE A 55 5.31 -14.34 6.35
N HIS A 56 4.23 -15.13 6.42
CA HIS A 56 4.09 -16.24 7.35
C HIS A 56 5.13 -17.35 7.13
N ALA A 57 5.45 -17.67 5.87
CA ALA A 57 6.50 -18.62 5.55
C ALA A 57 7.87 -18.17 6.09
N ASN A 58 8.14 -16.85 6.08
CA ASN A 58 9.35 -16.31 6.68
C ASN A 58 9.33 -16.43 8.21
N GLU A 59 8.21 -16.13 8.87
CA GLU A 59 8.07 -16.28 10.32
C GLU A 59 8.34 -17.73 10.76
N ILE A 60 7.76 -18.72 10.06
CA ILE A 60 7.99 -20.15 10.35
C ILE A 60 9.49 -20.49 10.24
N ARG A 61 10.16 -20.00 9.19
CA ARG A 61 11.61 -20.21 9.00
C ARG A 61 12.38 -19.63 10.17
N GLU A 62 12.07 -18.40 10.56
CA GLU A 62 12.76 -17.69 11.64
C GLU A 62 12.59 -18.41 12.98
N MET A 63 11.38 -18.85 13.29
CA MET A 63 11.10 -19.64 14.49
C MET A 63 11.86 -20.98 14.49
N LYS A 64 11.79 -21.74 13.40
CA LYS A 64 12.45 -23.06 13.29
C LYS A 64 13.97 -22.96 13.41
N ALA A 65 14.56 -21.90 12.85
CA ALA A 65 16.00 -21.68 12.87
C ALA A 65 16.47 -20.76 14.01
N SER A 66 15.57 -20.34 14.91
CA SER A 66 15.87 -19.41 16.01
C SER A 66 16.59 -18.14 15.53
N LEU A 67 16.15 -17.58 14.41
CA LEU A 67 16.70 -16.39 13.81
C LEU A 67 16.03 -15.13 14.35
N ILE A 68 16.75 -14.01 14.26
CA ILE A 68 16.21 -12.69 14.56
C ILE A 68 15.13 -12.33 13.52
N PRO A 69 13.97 -11.80 13.94
CA PRO A 69 12.93 -11.34 13.02
C PRO A 69 13.47 -10.35 12.00
N SER A 70 13.27 -10.65 10.73
CA SER A 70 13.82 -9.90 9.62
C SER A 70 12.79 -9.62 8.55
N CYS A 71 13.09 -8.61 7.75
CA CYS A 71 12.24 -8.19 6.65
C CYS A 71 12.14 -9.31 5.59
N SER A 72 10.94 -9.83 5.31
CA SER A 72 10.77 -11.01 4.44
C SER A 72 11.31 -10.84 3.02
N PHE A 73 11.42 -9.59 2.54
CA PHE A 73 12.01 -9.27 1.24
C PHE A 73 13.52 -8.98 1.34
N CYS A 74 13.94 -7.86 1.94
CA CYS A 74 15.36 -7.45 1.93
C CYS A 74 16.21 -8.03 3.08
N ARG A 75 15.63 -8.85 3.97
CA ARG A 75 16.31 -9.51 5.10
C ARG A 75 16.94 -8.60 6.16
N GLN A 76 16.70 -7.29 6.11
CA GLN A 76 17.14 -6.40 7.18
C GLN A 76 16.39 -6.71 8.49
N PRO A 77 17.06 -6.68 9.66
CA PRO A 77 16.39 -6.89 10.94
C PRO A 77 15.26 -5.88 11.16
N VAL A 78 14.14 -6.35 11.69
CA VAL A 78 13.00 -5.49 12.00
C VAL A 78 13.41 -4.45 13.06
N GLN A 79 13.14 -3.18 12.79
CA GLN A 79 13.38 -2.08 13.70
C GLN A 79 12.09 -1.75 14.48
N ALA A 80 12.23 -1.26 15.71
CA ALA A 80 11.11 -0.82 16.54
C ALA A 80 11.37 0.58 17.12
N GLY A 81 10.29 1.26 17.52
CA GLY A 81 10.34 2.59 18.11
C GLY A 81 11.05 3.62 17.22
N ASP A 82 11.92 4.42 17.81
CA ASP A 82 12.63 5.51 17.13
C ASP A 82 13.44 5.07 15.90
N LYS A 83 13.94 3.83 15.90
CA LYS A 83 14.69 3.32 14.74
C LYS A 83 13.79 3.10 13.54
N LEU A 84 12.56 2.63 13.77
CA LEU A 84 11.55 2.47 12.72
C LEU A 84 11.07 3.83 12.20
N GLU A 85 10.90 4.82 13.10
CA GLU A 85 10.59 6.20 12.71
C GLU A 85 11.69 6.78 11.81
N LYS A 86 12.95 6.70 12.25
CA LYS A 86 14.10 7.19 11.48
C LYS A 86 14.18 6.53 10.10
N GLN A 87 14.02 5.21 10.03
CA GLN A 87 14.04 4.49 8.76
C GLN A 87 12.91 4.95 7.82
N ARG A 88 11.70 5.17 8.35
CA ARG A 88 10.58 5.70 7.58
C ARG A 88 10.84 7.13 7.09
N MET A 89 11.38 8.00 7.94
CA MET A 89 11.72 9.37 7.55
C MET A 89 12.80 9.41 6.46
N THR A 90 13.83 8.56 6.54
CA THR A 90 14.84 8.43 5.47
C THR A 90 14.21 8.01 4.14
N ARG A 91 13.19 7.13 4.14
CA ARG A 91 12.45 6.76 2.92
C ARG A 91 11.63 7.93 2.38
N ILE A 92 10.96 8.67 3.25
CA ILE A 92 10.17 9.86 2.88
C ILE A 92 11.07 10.93 2.26
N GLU A 93 12.25 11.19 2.83
CA GLU A 93 13.26 12.12 2.30
C GLU A 93 13.74 11.69 0.91
N ALA A 94 13.75 10.39 0.62
CA ALA A 94 14.06 9.82 -0.69
C ALA A 94 12.86 9.80 -1.66
N ASN A 95 11.77 10.51 -1.35
CA ASN A 95 10.52 10.54 -2.13
C ASN A 95 9.87 9.17 -2.34
N ASP A 96 9.92 8.30 -1.34
CA ASP A 96 9.22 7.01 -1.38
C ASP A 96 7.70 7.21 -1.10
N PRO A 97 6.82 7.03 -2.11
CA PRO A 97 5.38 7.24 -1.95
C PRO A 97 4.75 6.33 -0.89
N ALA A 98 5.15 5.06 -0.86
CA ALA A 98 4.57 4.09 0.07
C ALA A 98 4.95 4.43 1.52
N ALA A 99 6.17 4.91 1.76
CA ALA A 99 6.56 5.39 3.08
C ALA A 99 5.77 6.64 3.52
N MET A 100 5.48 7.55 2.58
CA MET A 100 4.63 8.72 2.84
C MET A 100 3.19 8.30 3.17
N SER A 101 2.59 7.38 2.41
CA SER A 101 1.24 6.87 2.67
C SER A 101 1.15 6.21 4.05
N GLN A 102 2.14 5.41 4.42
CA GLN A 102 2.18 4.79 5.74
C GLN A 102 2.31 5.82 6.87
N LYS A 103 3.05 6.90 6.67
CA LYS A 103 3.10 8.02 7.63
C LYS A 103 1.75 8.73 7.74
N GLY A 104 1.08 8.94 6.61
CA GLY A 104 -0.27 9.50 6.57
C GLY A 104 -1.27 8.65 7.38
N ILE A 105 -1.29 7.34 7.15
CA ILE A 105 -2.17 6.39 7.87
C ILE A 105 -1.91 6.43 9.38
N GLU A 106 -0.65 6.50 9.78
CA GLU A 106 -0.28 6.58 11.20
C GLU A 106 -0.80 7.87 11.85
N LEU A 107 -0.68 9.01 11.17
CA LEU A 107 -1.14 10.31 11.66
C LEU A 107 -2.66 10.40 11.72
N ASP A 108 -3.33 9.88 10.69
CA ASP A 108 -4.79 9.80 10.62
C ASP A 108 -5.36 8.98 11.79
N LYS A 109 -4.77 7.80 12.05
CA LYS A 109 -5.12 6.97 13.23
C LYS A 109 -4.90 7.68 14.58
N LYS A 110 -4.00 8.66 14.62
CA LYS A 110 -3.75 9.50 15.80
C LYS A 110 -4.68 10.72 15.88
N GLY A 111 -5.54 10.93 14.89
CA GLY A 111 -6.43 12.08 14.78
C GLY A 111 -5.79 13.34 14.19
N ASP A 112 -4.54 13.27 13.72
CA ASP A 112 -3.87 14.38 13.04
C ASP A 112 -4.13 14.33 11.54
N HIS A 113 -5.40 14.56 11.19
CA HIS A 113 -5.90 14.49 9.81
C HIS A 113 -5.25 15.54 8.89
N GLN A 114 -4.88 16.71 9.43
CA GLN A 114 -4.26 17.77 8.63
C GLN A 114 -2.84 17.40 8.18
N SER A 115 -2.05 16.83 9.09
CA SER A 115 -0.73 16.32 8.73
C SER A 115 -0.86 15.10 7.82
N ALA A 116 -1.83 14.21 8.08
CA ALA A 116 -2.11 13.05 7.23
C ALA A 116 -2.43 13.47 5.78
N LEU A 117 -3.33 14.44 5.59
CA LEU A 117 -3.66 15.04 4.30
C LEU A 117 -2.41 15.50 3.55
N THR A 118 -1.47 16.15 4.26
CA THR A 118 -0.23 16.64 3.65
C THR A 118 0.63 15.51 3.12
N TYR A 119 0.78 14.41 3.87
CA TYR A 119 1.56 13.25 3.42
C TYR A 119 0.86 12.52 2.27
N PHE A 120 -0.44 12.29 2.38
CA PHE A 120 -1.20 11.64 1.31
C PHE A 120 -1.19 12.47 0.02
N THR A 121 -1.31 13.79 0.11
CA THR A 121 -1.23 14.68 -1.07
C THR A 121 0.11 14.53 -1.80
N LYS A 122 1.22 14.46 -1.06
CA LYS A 122 2.55 14.24 -1.64
C LYS A 122 2.70 12.87 -2.28
N ALA A 123 2.26 11.82 -1.58
CA ALA A 123 2.31 10.44 -2.09
C ALA A 123 1.44 10.25 -3.34
N ALA A 124 0.22 10.80 -3.35
CA ALA A 124 -0.69 10.81 -4.49
C ALA A 124 -0.07 11.56 -5.69
N GLY A 125 0.61 12.69 -5.44
CA GLY A 125 1.37 13.41 -6.48
C GLY A 125 2.50 12.59 -7.12
N LEU A 126 2.95 11.52 -6.46
CA LEU A 126 3.92 10.55 -6.96
C LEU A 126 3.27 9.29 -7.56
N GLY A 127 1.93 9.26 -7.68
CA GLY A 127 1.17 8.16 -8.27
C GLY A 127 0.80 7.03 -7.30
N ASP A 128 0.88 7.26 -5.99
CA ASP A 128 0.50 6.24 -5.00
C ASP A 128 -1.02 6.05 -4.92
N ALA A 129 -1.50 4.89 -5.38
CA ALA A 129 -2.93 4.58 -5.37
C ALA A 129 -3.53 4.47 -3.95
N GLU A 130 -2.75 4.00 -2.96
CA GLU A 130 -3.18 3.92 -1.56
C GLU A 130 -3.39 5.33 -0.98
N ALA A 131 -2.50 6.28 -1.28
CA ALA A 131 -2.65 7.68 -0.90
C ALA A 131 -3.90 8.32 -1.48
N HIS A 132 -4.23 8.04 -2.75
CA HIS A 132 -5.46 8.55 -3.37
C HIS A 132 -6.71 8.06 -2.63
N TYR A 133 -6.76 6.77 -2.30
CA TYR A 133 -7.85 6.22 -1.49
C TYR A 133 -8.01 6.94 -0.14
N TRP A 134 -6.90 7.16 0.58
CA TRP A 134 -6.95 7.85 1.87
C TRP A 134 -7.31 9.34 1.76
N LEU A 135 -6.91 10.02 0.67
CA LEU A 135 -7.37 11.39 0.40
C LEU A 135 -8.88 11.44 0.21
N SER A 136 -9.45 10.57 -0.62
CA SER A 136 -10.90 10.52 -0.83
C SER A 136 -11.64 10.24 0.49
N HIS A 137 -11.10 9.37 1.35
CA HIS A 137 -11.63 9.14 2.70
C HIS A 137 -11.63 10.43 3.54
N LEU A 138 -10.52 11.17 3.60
CA LEU A 138 -10.43 12.42 4.36
C LEU A 138 -11.39 13.51 3.83
N TYR A 139 -11.51 13.65 2.50
CA TYR A 139 -12.38 14.65 1.88
C TYR A 139 -13.87 14.34 2.10
N SER A 140 -14.29 13.08 1.94
CA SER A 140 -15.67 12.63 2.18
C SER A 140 -16.14 12.95 3.61
N ASP A 141 -15.25 12.70 4.57
CA ASP A 141 -15.58 12.87 5.99
C ASP A 141 -15.39 14.31 6.47
N GLY A 142 -14.70 15.16 5.69
CA GLY A 142 -14.37 16.53 6.07
C GLY A 142 -13.33 16.62 7.18
N LEU A 143 -12.41 15.64 7.22
CA LEU A 143 -11.39 15.52 8.25
C LEU A 143 -10.13 16.27 7.83
N GLY A 144 -9.82 17.37 8.53
CA GLY A 144 -8.65 18.21 8.22
C GLY A 144 -8.79 19.07 6.95
N VAL A 145 -10.01 19.16 6.38
CA VAL A 145 -10.37 19.96 5.21
C VAL A 145 -11.85 20.35 5.29
N GLU A 146 -12.22 21.49 4.69
CA GLU A 146 -13.63 21.78 4.41
C GLU A 146 -14.17 20.76 3.40
N LYS A 147 -15.37 20.22 3.63
CA LYS A 147 -15.96 19.20 2.74
C LYS A 147 -16.08 19.73 1.32
N ASP A 148 -15.39 19.09 0.38
CA ASP A 148 -15.37 19.46 -1.03
C ASP A 148 -15.61 18.21 -1.88
N ARG A 149 -16.87 17.97 -2.25
CA ARG A 149 -17.29 16.84 -3.09
C ARG A 149 -16.71 16.89 -4.51
N GLY A 150 -16.13 18.02 -4.94
CA GLY A 150 -15.45 18.12 -6.23
C GLY A 150 -14.05 17.48 -6.23
N LYS A 151 -13.53 17.11 -5.05
CA LYS A 151 -12.21 16.49 -4.85
C LYS A 151 -12.27 15.05 -4.34
N GLU A 152 -13.48 14.49 -4.19
CA GLU A 152 -13.72 13.05 -3.96
C GLU A 152 -13.38 12.25 -5.22
#